data_AF-A0A7S3Q4B4-F1
#
_entry.id   AF-A0A7S3Q4B4-F1
#
_cell.length_a   1.000
_cell.length_b   1.000
_cell.length_c   1.000
_cell.angle_alpha   90.00
_cell.angle_beta   90.00
_cell.angle_gamma   90.00
#
_symmetry.space_group_name_H-M   'P 1'
#
loop_
_entity.id
_entity.type
_entity.pdbx_description
1 polymer ?
#
loop_
_entity_poly.entity_id
_entity_poly.type
_entity_poly.pdbx_seq_one_letter_code
_entity_poly.pdbx_strand_id
1 'polypeptide(L)'
;MKLSIPFLLVICGTFSQISAKSSSRRREQDANGSMQCNVKRINGMVRPGQAAVPTQYICHDTEQIYNLSGDVKSFFEGEDTKSGNIEINVPYSAIEPDGNIAITNNEVSPINVTNRRKLYGTSITGKRKVLVVRVSNDNILREKVEQDEKKLYWDVFGDENNLKKVYKRCSGNKLKFVPATGYLVNRGVITVSPPQSVCGMNFKSVSNHAKAQLVGLNIDTDHFMYIMPDCADFEGAEAWGEMNGTDTWIPSRNGSVALVQVHEVGHNLGLGHSGAEYDDYGDKTCFMGAQVPWDDKGAKMCFNAGKLWSLGWYSKHHGSFKPDKYGVKANLIGIGEAQTRGGAVVKEKVIVKLSSSINKNASHLYLRYNNGKGPNQGVVGDKNKVVITQQYSRSSDSHIKAALGPGETYYGTNWDARGNTLVVKHCGFTKGSWGDSPRLASANIVAYVQGETSKNCSVFGNALVSNAIKAPDDSFPGTSSRDSDSDYNRHKSSVYDDSETASEPGSCVDIPGFYDAYGSDYNCAWYEQEEFLCTSSGSDVPNVNGLTAANACCTCGGGQYIVT
;
A
#
# COMPACT_ATOMS: atom_id res chain seq x y z
N MET A 1 12.90 0.68 94.55
CA MET A 1 13.79 -0.51 94.57
C MET A 1 14.60 -0.56 93.28
N LYS A 2 15.76 -1.24 93.31
CA LYS A 2 16.51 -1.97 92.24
C LYS A 2 16.02 -1.92 90.78
N LEU A 3 16.88 -1.95 89.74
CA LEU A 3 18.33 -1.69 89.58
C LEU A 3 18.70 -1.63 88.06
N SER A 4 20.00 -1.45 87.76
CA SER A 4 20.72 -1.15 86.51
C SER A 4 20.46 -1.90 85.18
N ILE A 5 20.75 -1.14 84.11
CA ILE A 5 21.16 -1.47 82.70
C ILE A 5 22.49 -2.28 82.69
N PRO A 6 22.77 -3.29 81.80
CA PRO A 6 23.45 -3.05 80.48
C PRO A 6 23.34 -4.08 79.31
N PHE A 7 23.34 -3.57 78.05
CA PHE A 7 23.80 -4.19 76.76
C PHE A 7 23.14 -5.54 76.30
N LEU A 8 23.25 -6.05 75.06
CA LEU A 8 24.11 -5.77 73.87
C LEU A 8 23.32 -6.02 72.53
N LEU A 9 23.86 -5.54 71.39
CA LEU A 9 23.59 -5.87 69.96
C LEU A 9 22.84 -7.21 69.68
N VAL A 10 22.00 -7.45 68.66
CA VAL A 10 22.03 -7.17 67.18
C VAL A 10 20.72 -7.77 66.59
N ILE A 11 20.09 -7.39 65.46
CA ILE A 11 20.12 -6.22 64.56
C ILE A 11 18.81 -6.20 63.69
N CYS A 12 18.64 -5.17 62.85
CA CYS A 12 17.69 -4.97 61.73
C CYS A 12 16.29 -4.42 62.10
N GLY A 13 15.79 -3.33 61.51
CA GLY A 13 16.38 -2.47 60.48
C GLY A 13 15.33 -1.51 59.89
N THR A 14 15.07 -0.40 60.57
CA THR A 14 14.07 0.61 60.15
C THR A 14 14.71 1.97 59.87
N PHE A 15 14.04 2.74 59.00
CA PHE A 15 14.41 4.09 58.53
C PHE A 15 15.73 4.23 57.74
N SER A 16 15.56 4.60 56.48
CA SER A 16 16.33 5.70 55.90
C SER A 16 15.36 6.58 55.09
N GLN A 17 15.57 7.90 55.14
CA GLN A 17 14.70 8.85 54.47
C GLN A 17 14.93 8.82 52.95
N ILE A 18 13.85 8.88 52.17
CA ILE A 18 13.89 9.50 50.84
C ILE A 18 12.91 10.66 50.84
N SER A 19 13.43 11.88 50.66
CA SER A 19 12.67 13.11 50.68
C SER A 19 11.70 13.17 49.49
N ALA A 20 10.45 13.55 49.74
CA ALA A 20 9.48 13.83 48.69
C ALA A 20 9.87 15.09 47.89
N LYS A 21 10.67 14.90 46.82
CA LYS A 21 11.17 15.97 45.93
C LYS A 21 11.22 15.52 44.46
N SER A 22 10.06 15.39 43.81
CA SER A 22 9.99 15.22 42.34
C SER A 22 8.73 15.74 41.63
N SER A 23 7.67 16.14 42.34
CA SER A 23 6.38 16.52 41.72
C SER A 23 6.02 18.01 41.74
N SER A 24 6.67 18.85 42.55
CA SER A 24 6.37 20.29 42.66
C SER A 24 7.35 21.24 41.93
N ARG A 25 8.48 20.73 41.41
CA ARG A 25 9.49 21.53 40.67
C ARG A 25 9.38 21.44 39.13
N ARG A 26 8.15 21.31 38.61
CA ARG A 26 7.83 21.42 37.16
C ARG A 26 6.68 22.42 36.88
N ARG A 27 6.49 23.41 37.76
CA ARG A 27 5.57 24.55 37.54
C ARG A 27 6.19 25.94 37.74
N GLU A 28 7.49 26.00 38.08
CA GLU A 28 8.27 27.24 38.21
C GLU A 28 9.66 27.07 37.57
N GLN A 29 9.64 26.59 36.31
CA GLN A 29 10.75 26.44 35.36
C GLN A 29 10.09 25.93 34.06
N ASP A 30 9.96 26.67 32.96
CA ASP A 30 10.39 28.04 32.66
C ASP A 30 9.28 28.83 31.94
N ALA A 31 9.17 30.13 32.22
CA ALA A 31 8.28 31.04 31.46
C ALA A 31 8.81 31.37 30.04
N ASN A 32 9.91 30.71 29.64
CA ASN A 32 10.64 30.92 28.39
C ASN A 32 10.93 29.59 27.67
N GLY A 33 10.22 28.52 28.03
CA GLY A 33 10.42 27.19 27.45
C GLY A 33 9.96 27.09 26.00
N SER A 34 10.73 26.39 25.18
CA SER A 34 10.35 26.00 23.83
C SER A 34 10.63 24.53 23.57
N MET A 35 9.76 23.89 22.80
CA MET A 35 9.91 22.52 22.32
C MET A 35 10.43 22.53 20.87
N GLN A 36 11.20 21.50 20.51
CA GLN A 36 11.60 21.29 19.12
C GLN A 36 10.55 20.43 18.40
N CYS A 37 10.17 20.78 17.17
CA CYS A 37 9.16 20.03 16.40
C CYS A 37 9.60 19.76 14.96
N ASN A 38 9.44 18.52 14.50
CA ASN A 38 9.78 18.09 13.14
C ASN A 38 8.53 17.91 12.26
N VAL A 39 8.68 18.21 10.97
CA VAL A 39 7.69 17.81 9.95
C VAL A 39 7.74 16.30 9.73
N LYS A 40 6.88 15.56 10.43
CA LYS A 40 6.53 14.19 10.11
C LYS A 40 5.31 14.23 9.17
N ARG A 41 5.53 14.31 7.85
CA ARG A 41 4.41 14.32 6.88
C ARG A 41 3.61 13.03 7.07
N ILE A 42 2.32 13.19 7.32
CA ILE A 42 1.34 12.12 7.45
C ILE A 42 0.25 12.49 6.42
N ASN A 43 -0.19 11.50 5.65
CA ASN A 43 -1.23 11.67 4.62
C ASN A 43 -2.28 10.59 4.85
N GLY A 44 -3.50 10.86 4.42
CA GLY A 44 -4.65 10.04 4.78
C GLY A 44 -5.74 10.19 3.74
N MET A 45 -6.18 9.04 3.26
CA MET A 45 -7.14 8.91 2.19
C MET A 45 -8.50 9.50 2.60
N VAL A 46 -9.05 10.42 1.80
CA VAL A 46 -10.46 10.86 1.89
C VAL A 46 -11.30 10.20 0.81
N ARG A 47 -12.64 10.19 0.94
CA ARG A 47 -13.50 9.73 -0.17
C ARG A 47 -13.47 10.76 -1.31
N PRO A 48 -13.56 10.33 -2.58
CA PRO A 48 -13.66 11.24 -3.72
C PRO A 48 -14.78 12.27 -3.51
N GLY A 49 -14.46 13.56 -3.65
CA GLY A 49 -15.40 14.67 -3.46
C GLY A 49 -15.47 15.25 -2.03
N GLN A 50 -14.71 14.71 -1.07
CA GLN A 50 -14.50 15.35 0.25
C GLN A 50 -13.21 16.17 0.25
N ALA A 51 -13.20 17.32 0.94
CA ALA A 51 -12.02 18.16 1.07
C ALA A 51 -11.06 17.60 2.14
N ALA A 52 -9.79 17.42 1.78
CA ALA A 52 -8.73 17.06 2.71
C ALA A 52 -7.95 18.31 3.17
N VAL A 53 -7.68 18.42 4.47
CA VAL A 53 -6.74 19.40 5.05
C VAL A 53 -6.03 18.71 6.22
N PRO A 54 -4.69 18.54 6.19
CA PRO A 54 -3.92 19.00 7.34
C PRO A 54 -2.53 19.59 7.01
N THR A 55 -2.06 20.44 7.91
CA THR A 55 -0.71 21.04 7.94
C THR A 55 -0.02 20.70 9.27
N GLN A 56 0.36 19.42 9.44
CA GLN A 56 0.72 18.83 10.74
C GLN A 56 2.22 18.65 11.02
N TYR A 57 2.57 18.87 12.29
CA TYR A 57 3.92 18.93 12.86
C TYR A 57 3.95 18.13 14.16
N ILE A 58 5.03 17.39 14.45
CA ILE A 58 5.16 16.59 15.68
C ILE A 58 6.33 17.10 16.52
N CYS A 59 6.07 17.35 17.81
CA CYS A 59 7.06 17.87 18.73
C CYS A 59 7.78 16.77 19.52
N HIS A 60 9.11 16.80 19.58
CA HIS A 60 9.94 15.74 20.16
C HIS A 60 9.66 15.54 21.66
N ASP A 61 9.42 16.63 22.39
CA ASP A 61 9.27 16.62 23.85
C ASP A 61 7.91 16.08 24.33
N THR A 62 6.93 15.95 23.43
CA THR A 62 5.56 15.53 23.74
C THR A 62 5.06 14.34 22.91
N GLU A 63 5.70 14.05 21.76
CA GLU A 63 5.19 13.20 20.67
C GLU A 63 3.77 13.59 20.17
N GLN A 64 3.28 14.78 20.54
CA GLN A 64 1.98 15.30 20.12
C GLN A 64 2.08 15.94 18.74
N ILE A 65 0.96 15.93 18.03
CA ILE A 65 0.76 16.65 16.77
C ILE A 65 0.09 17.99 17.06
N TYR A 66 0.49 18.97 16.29
CA TYR A 66 -0.13 20.28 16.22
C TYR A 66 -0.34 20.62 14.74
N ASN A 67 -1.45 21.28 14.40
CA ASN A 67 -1.58 21.92 13.09
C ASN A 67 -0.98 23.33 13.18
N LEU A 68 -0.43 23.86 12.08
CA LEU A 68 -0.07 25.29 12.04
C LEU A 68 -1.28 26.14 11.63
N SER A 69 -1.54 27.19 12.41
CA SER A 69 -2.56 28.22 12.19
C SER A 69 -1.91 29.55 11.78
N GLY A 70 -2.44 30.18 10.73
CA GLY A 70 -1.88 31.39 10.11
C GLY A 70 -1.43 31.14 8.66
N ASP A 71 -0.56 32.00 8.13
CA ASP A 71 -0.06 31.88 6.75
C ASP A 71 1.08 30.85 6.63
N VAL A 72 0.69 29.58 6.64
CA VAL A 72 1.60 28.42 6.51
C VAL A 72 2.39 28.47 5.21
N LYS A 73 1.85 29.09 4.16
CA LYS A 73 2.50 29.17 2.85
C LYS A 73 3.68 30.14 2.92
N SER A 74 3.44 31.38 3.32
CA SER A 74 4.49 32.41 3.39
C SER A 74 5.57 32.09 4.44
N PHE A 75 5.23 31.41 5.55
CA PHE A 75 6.20 30.97 6.56
C PHE A 75 7.30 30.03 6.02
N PHE A 76 7.06 29.34 4.89
CA PHE A 76 8.05 28.48 4.23
C PHE A 76 8.49 28.95 2.83
N GLU A 77 8.13 30.17 2.40
CA GLU A 77 8.54 30.70 1.10
C GLU A 77 10.03 31.11 1.08
N GLY A 78 10.87 30.16 0.67
CA GLY A 78 12.31 30.34 0.50
C GLY A 78 13.11 29.07 0.78
N GLU A 79 12.58 28.19 1.62
CA GLU A 79 13.24 26.93 2.00
C GLU A 79 12.83 25.75 1.12
N ASP A 80 13.78 24.85 0.87
CA ASP A 80 13.63 23.72 -0.06
C ASP A 80 12.91 22.54 0.64
N THR A 81 11.64 22.78 1.00
CA THR A 81 10.85 22.01 2.00
C THR A 81 10.76 20.51 1.77
N LYS A 82 11.11 19.71 2.80
CA LYS A 82 11.12 18.25 2.76
C LYS A 82 10.74 17.67 4.14
N SER A 83 9.92 16.62 4.15
CA SER A 83 9.58 15.89 5.39
C SER A 83 10.83 15.34 6.08
N GLY A 84 10.92 15.45 7.40
CA GLY A 84 12.08 15.04 8.20
C GLY A 84 13.36 15.86 7.97
N ASN A 85 13.24 17.01 7.30
CA ASN A 85 14.32 17.96 7.05
C ASN A 85 14.01 19.37 7.62
N ILE A 86 12.80 19.59 8.14
CA ILE A 86 12.35 20.86 8.74
C ILE A 86 12.08 20.60 10.22
N GLU A 87 12.87 21.26 11.05
CA GLU A 87 12.66 21.37 12.49
C GLU A 87 12.29 22.83 12.79
N ILE A 88 11.29 23.07 13.63
CA ILE A 88 10.89 24.40 14.11
C ILE A 88 11.07 24.46 15.62
N ASN A 89 11.50 25.60 16.14
CA ASN A 89 11.43 25.89 17.57
C ASN A 89 10.06 26.51 17.88
N VAL A 90 9.35 25.94 18.86
CA VAL A 90 7.98 26.36 19.21
C VAL A 90 7.97 26.72 20.70
N PRO A 91 7.85 28.00 21.07
CA PRO A 91 7.65 28.35 22.47
C PRO A 91 6.27 27.91 22.93
N TYR A 92 6.11 27.56 24.21
CA TYR A 92 4.79 27.18 24.75
C TYR A 92 3.73 28.30 24.61
N SER A 93 4.16 29.56 24.43
CA SER A 93 3.31 30.73 24.12
C SER A 93 2.65 30.69 22.74
N ALA A 94 3.18 29.92 21.79
CA ALA A 94 2.63 29.81 20.43
C ALA A 94 1.55 28.71 20.30
N ILE A 95 1.28 27.93 21.35
CA ILE A 95 0.25 26.88 21.34
C ILE A 95 -1.09 27.52 21.71
N GLU A 96 -2.04 27.47 20.78
CA GLU A 96 -3.39 28.01 20.93
C GLU A 96 -4.27 27.11 21.83
N PRO A 97 -5.36 27.65 22.43
CA PRO A 97 -6.21 26.89 23.37
C PRO A 97 -6.92 25.66 22.78
N ASP A 98 -6.93 25.51 21.45
CA ASP A 98 -7.47 24.38 20.71
C ASP A 98 -6.42 23.30 20.36
N GLY A 99 -5.13 23.55 20.63
CA GLY A 99 -4.01 22.67 20.31
C GLY A 99 -3.32 22.94 18.97
N ASN A 100 -3.59 24.05 18.30
CA ASN A 100 -2.84 24.49 17.13
C ASN A 100 -1.58 25.30 17.50
N ILE A 101 -0.66 25.52 16.56
CA ILE A 101 0.49 26.42 16.72
C ILE A 101 0.33 27.64 15.82
N ALA A 102 0.23 28.81 16.44
CA ALA A 102 0.15 30.09 15.77
C ALA A 102 1.51 30.55 15.22
N ILE A 103 1.74 30.35 13.92
CA ILE A 103 2.89 30.89 13.18
C ILE A 103 2.78 32.41 12.89
N THR A 104 1.74 33.06 13.40
CA THR A 104 1.68 34.52 13.56
C THR A 104 2.54 35.01 14.73
N ASN A 105 3.00 34.12 15.63
CA ASN A 105 4.00 34.46 16.63
C ASN A 105 5.42 34.46 16.01
N ASN A 106 6.05 35.64 15.96
CA ASN A 106 7.42 35.86 15.47
C ASN A 106 8.50 35.06 16.22
N GLU A 107 8.18 34.45 17.37
CA GLU A 107 9.08 33.58 18.13
C GLU A 107 9.18 32.15 17.55
N VAL A 108 8.23 31.72 16.71
CA VAL A 108 8.30 30.43 16.01
C VAL A 108 9.30 30.57 14.86
N SER A 109 10.35 29.75 14.84
CA SER A 109 11.45 29.88 13.86
C SER A 109 11.93 28.53 13.31
N PRO A 110 12.21 28.40 12.01
CA PRO A 110 12.81 27.20 11.42
C PRO A 110 14.28 27.07 11.81
N ILE A 111 14.66 25.87 12.25
CA ILE A 111 16.04 25.47 12.53
C ILE A 111 16.61 24.78 11.29
N ASN A 112 17.68 25.34 10.73
CA ASN A 112 18.31 24.83 9.51
C ASN A 112 19.25 23.64 9.81
N VAL A 113 18.67 22.43 9.95
CA VAL A 113 19.39 21.22 10.40
C VAL A 113 20.32 20.64 9.32
N THR A 114 21.62 20.89 9.45
CA THR A 114 22.65 20.37 8.53
C THR A 114 22.99 18.90 8.77
N ASN A 115 22.24 18.00 8.12
CA ASN A 115 22.62 16.62 7.77
C ASN A 115 23.36 15.77 8.83
N ARG A 116 22.60 15.10 9.70
CA ARG A 116 22.93 13.72 10.14
C ARG A 116 21.74 12.79 9.99
N ARG A 117 21.39 12.45 8.74
CA ARG A 117 20.40 11.41 8.44
C ARG A 117 20.84 10.06 9.01
N LYS A 118 20.25 9.66 10.14
CA LYS A 118 20.09 8.24 10.47
C LYS A 118 19.02 7.71 9.50
N LEU A 119 19.45 7.01 8.44
CA LEU A 119 18.59 6.59 7.33
C LEU A 119 17.64 5.44 7.73
N TYR A 120 16.65 5.75 8.57
CA TYR A 120 15.42 4.97 8.73
C TYR A 120 14.50 5.14 7.51
N GLY A 121 15.05 4.94 6.30
CA GLY A 121 14.26 4.90 5.09
C GLY A 121 13.62 3.52 4.97
N THR A 122 12.32 3.43 5.22
CA THR A 122 11.55 2.17 5.18
C THR A 122 11.85 1.40 3.90
N SER A 123 12.32 0.17 4.08
CA SER A 123 12.99 -0.58 3.02
C SER A 123 11.97 -1.19 2.07
N ILE A 124 11.88 -0.57 0.90
CA ILE A 124 10.98 -0.87 -0.23
C ILE A 124 11.18 -2.26 -0.87
N THR A 125 12.02 -3.12 -0.30
CA THR A 125 12.27 -4.51 -0.72
C THR A 125 12.54 -5.43 0.48
N GLY A 126 12.52 -6.74 0.22
CA GLY A 126 12.75 -7.80 1.20
C GLY A 126 11.47 -8.38 1.78
N LYS A 127 11.62 -9.05 2.93
CA LYS A 127 10.51 -9.51 3.78
C LYS A 127 10.30 -8.44 4.87
N ARG A 128 9.06 -7.97 5.05
CA ARG A 128 8.69 -6.97 6.06
C ARG A 128 7.55 -7.53 6.93
N LYS A 129 7.68 -7.40 8.24
CA LYS A 129 6.71 -7.88 9.23
C LYS A 129 5.71 -6.77 9.54
N VAL A 130 4.42 -7.10 9.53
CA VAL A 130 3.34 -6.18 9.90
C VAL A 130 2.66 -6.74 11.13
N LEU A 131 2.56 -5.94 12.18
CA LEU A 131 1.69 -6.21 13.32
C LEU A 131 0.37 -5.48 13.10
N VAL A 132 -0.71 -6.23 13.00
CA VAL A 132 -2.07 -5.67 13.01
C VAL A 132 -2.50 -5.53 14.46
N VAL A 133 -2.73 -4.31 14.92
CA VAL A 133 -3.09 -4.01 16.31
C VAL A 133 -4.58 -3.66 16.36
N ARG A 134 -5.39 -4.60 16.83
CA ARG A 134 -6.84 -4.42 17.00
C ARG A 134 -7.08 -3.68 18.32
N VAL A 135 -7.31 -2.37 18.25
CA VAL A 135 -7.58 -1.53 19.42
C VAL A 135 -9.09 -1.60 19.71
N SER A 136 -9.51 -2.47 20.62
CA SER A 136 -10.94 -2.76 20.84
C SER A 136 -11.26 -3.01 22.31
N ASN A 137 -12.34 -2.40 22.79
CA ASN A 137 -12.99 -2.77 24.04
C ASN A 137 -14.33 -3.44 23.73
N ASP A 138 -14.31 -4.76 23.56
CA ASP A 138 -15.46 -5.53 23.07
C ASP A 138 -16.69 -5.52 24.01
N ASN A 139 -16.54 -5.01 25.24
CA ASN A 139 -17.64 -4.80 26.19
C ASN A 139 -18.40 -3.48 25.95
N ILE A 140 -17.85 -2.56 25.15
CA ILE A 140 -18.43 -1.24 24.87
C ILE A 140 -18.68 -1.12 23.37
N LEU A 141 -19.94 -1.21 22.94
CA LEU A 141 -20.32 -1.29 21.52
C LEU A 141 -19.69 -0.22 20.61
N ARG A 142 -19.57 1.02 21.09
CA ARG A 142 -18.95 2.14 20.34
C ARG A 142 -17.42 2.09 20.26
N GLU A 143 -16.78 1.32 21.14
CA GLU A 143 -15.32 1.12 21.23
C GLU A 143 -14.89 -0.27 20.75
N LYS A 144 -15.82 -0.98 20.10
CA LYS A 144 -15.58 -2.28 19.47
C LYS A 144 -15.12 -2.10 18.02
N VAL A 145 -14.06 -2.81 17.64
CA VAL A 145 -13.69 -3.07 16.24
C VAL A 145 -14.51 -4.25 15.73
N GLU A 146 -15.15 -4.10 14.58
CA GLU A 146 -16.06 -5.08 13.98
C GLU A 146 -15.35 -6.38 13.60
N GLN A 147 -14.17 -6.28 12.98
CA GLN A 147 -13.36 -7.44 12.61
C GLN A 147 -12.73 -8.06 13.85
N ASP A 148 -12.79 -9.38 13.99
CA ASP A 148 -12.01 -10.13 14.97
C ASP A 148 -10.56 -10.40 14.49
N GLU A 149 -9.74 -11.02 15.33
CA GLU A 149 -8.34 -11.34 14.94
C GLU A 149 -8.25 -12.31 13.77
N LYS A 150 -9.23 -13.20 13.59
CA LYS A 150 -9.26 -14.14 12.48
C LYS A 150 -9.54 -13.41 11.17
N LYS A 151 -10.56 -12.54 11.13
CA LYS A 151 -10.87 -11.69 9.97
C LYS A 151 -9.65 -10.83 9.64
N LEU A 152 -9.14 -10.03 10.58
CA LEU A 152 -7.96 -9.18 10.34
C LEU A 152 -6.71 -9.93 9.83
N TYR A 153 -6.50 -11.20 10.21
CA TYR A 153 -5.46 -12.04 9.61
C TYR A 153 -5.73 -12.35 8.12
N TRP A 154 -6.96 -12.69 7.76
CA TRP A 154 -7.36 -12.96 6.38
C TRP A 154 -7.28 -11.69 5.53
N ASP A 155 -7.85 -10.58 6.00
CA ASP A 155 -7.95 -9.29 5.31
C ASP A 155 -6.57 -8.73 4.92
N VAL A 156 -5.56 -8.92 5.78
CA VAL A 156 -4.20 -8.39 5.59
C VAL A 156 -3.24 -9.43 5.00
N PHE A 157 -3.44 -10.74 5.25
CA PHE A 157 -2.47 -11.79 4.88
C PHE A 157 -3.03 -13.04 4.18
N GLY A 158 -4.31 -13.37 4.33
CA GLY A 158 -4.92 -14.61 3.83
C GLY A 158 -5.69 -14.50 2.50
N ASP A 159 -6.59 -13.52 2.36
CA ASP A 159 -7.60 -13.43 1.29
C ASP A 159 -7.05 -13.24 -0.12
N GLU A 160 -7.87 -13.40 -1.16
CA GLU A 160 -7.38 -13.42 -2.55
C GLU A 160 -6.67 -12.10 -2.98
N ASN A 161 -7.07 -10.95 -2.41
CA ASN A 161 -6.55 -9.62 -2.75
C ASN A 161 -6.08 -8.77 -1.55
N ASN A 162 -5.47 -9.40 -0.53
CA ASN A 162 -4.95 -8.68 0.64
C ASN A 162 -3.64 -7.89 0.40
N LEU A 163 -3.26 -7.04 1.37
CA LEU A 163 -2.00 -6.28 1.43
C LEU A 163 -0.77 -7.11 1.00
N LYS A 164 -0.56 -8.27 1.62
CA LYS A 164 0.59 -9.17 1.36
C LYS A 164 0.61 -9.68 -0.09
N LYS A 165 -0.52 -10.09 -0.65
CA LYS A 165 -0.62 -10.57 -2.04
C LYS A 165 -0.47 -9.42 -3.05
N VAL A 166 -1.04 -8.25 -2.75
CA VAL A 166 -0.89 -7.02 -3.56
C VAL A 166 0.59 -6.62 -3.67
N TYR A 167 1.29 -6.43 -2.56
CA TYR A 167 2.69 -6.01 -2.60
C TYR A 167 3.62 -7.10 -3.19
N LYS A 168 3.35 -8.39 -2.93
CA LYS A 168 4.05 -9.51 -3.57
C LYS A 168 3.90 -9.48 -5.09
N ARG A 169 2.69 -9.32 -5.64
CA ARG A 169 2.45 -9.33 -7.10
C ARG A 169 2.92 -8.04 -7.77
N CYS A 170 2.73 -6.87 -7.17
CA CYS A 170 3.08 -5.59 -7.78
C CYS A 170 4.60 -5.37 -7.83
N SER A 171 5.34 -5.83 -6.83
CA SER A 171 6.81 -5.78 -6.82
C SER A 171 7.50 -6.85 -7.67
N GLY A 172 6.75 -7.86 -8.13
CA GLY A 172 7.31 -9.06 -8.74
C GLY A 172 8.19 -9.81 -7.75
N ASN A 173 7.61 -10.19 -6.60
CA ASN A 173 8.24 -10.88 -5.47
C ASN A 173 9.39 -10.14 -4.74
N LYS A 174 9.62 -8.84 -5.00
CA LYS A 174 10.75 -8.08 -4.42
C LYS A 174 10.45 -7.44 -3.07
N LEU A 175 9.18 -7.20 -2.76
CA LEU A 175 8.68 -6.83 -1.44
C LEU A 175 7.60 -7.83 -1.02
N LYS A 176 7.68 -8.34 0.21
CA LYS A 176 6.74 -9.32 0.77
C LYS A 176 6.39 -8.93 2.19
N PHE A 177 5.19 -8.40 2.40
CA PHE A 177 4.63 -8.26 3.75
C PHE A 177 4.25 -9.64 4.31
N VAL A 178 4.46 -9.83 5.60
CA VAL A 178 4.14 -11.05 6.35
C VAL A 178 3.65 -10.68 7.76
N PRO A 179 2.97 -11.60 8.46
CA PRO A 179 2.76 -11.51 9.90
C PRO A 179 4.02 -11.15 10.69
N ALA A 180 3.87 -10.25 11.65
CA ALA A 180 4.78 -10.12 12.79
C ALA A 180 4.67 -11.32 13.74
N THR A 181 5.65 -11.48 14.63
CA THR A 181 5.71 -12.55 15.63
C THR A 181 6.17 -11.99 16.98
N GLY A 182 5.57 -12.44 18.07
CA GLY A 182 5.88 -11.97 19.42
C GLY A 182 5.03 -12.66 20.47
N TYR A 183 5.22 -12.32 21.75
CA TYR A 183 4.36 -12.84 22.80
C TYR A 183 2.93 -12.29 22.65
N LEU A 184 1.93 -13.16 22.80
CA LEU A 184 0.49 -12.89 22.55
C LEU A 184 0.12 -12.49 21.10
N VAL A 185 1.04 -12.53 20.13
CA VAL A 185 0.75 -12.18 18.73
C VAL A 185 0.16 -13.38 17.98
N ASN A 186 -1.16 -13.37 17.79
CA ASN A 186 -1.91 -14.38 17.05
C ASN A 186 -1.77 -14.17 15.54
N ARG A 187 -0.88 -14.94 14.88
CA ARG A 187 -0.67 -14.92 13.42
C ARG A 187 -0.38 -13.52 12.83
N GLY A 188 0.22 -12.63 13.60
CA GLY A 188 0.52 -11.25 13.21
C GLY A 188 -0.56 -10.23 13.58
N VAL A 189 -1.62 -10.65 14.25
CA VAL A 189 -2.63 -9.78 14.87
C VAL A 189 -2.46 -9.80 16.39
N ILE A 190 -2.80 -8.72 17.08
CA ILE A 190 -2.95 -8.68 18.53
C ILE A 190 -4.08 -7.73 18.93
N THR A 191 -5.00 -8.18 19.78
CA THR A 191 -6.01 -7.31 20.41
C THR A 191 -5.42 -6.60 21.64
N VAL A 192 -5.68 -5.30 21.75
CA VAL A 192 -5.37 -4.47 22.92
C VAL A 192 -6.58 -3.63 23.31
N SER A 193 -6.80 -3.44 24.61
CA SER A 193 -7.95 -2.71 25.15
C SER A 193 -7.44 -1.62 26.11
N PRO A 194 -7.21 -0.38 25.62
CA PRO A 194 -6.82 0.74 26.47
C PRO A 194 -7.74 0.90 27.69
N PRO A 195 -7.19 1.18 28.90
CA PRO A 195 -7.98 1.21 30.13
C PRO A 195 -8.88 2.45 30.26
N GLN A 196 -8.65 3.48 29.43
CA GLN A 196 -9.52 4.63 29.25
C GLN A 196 -10.19 4.60 27.88
N SER A 197 -11.42 5.15 27.81
CA SER A 197 -12.20 5.23 26.57
C SER A 197 -11.45 5.96 25.45
N VAL A 198 -11.47 5.41 24.24
CA VAL A 198 -10.76 5.94 23.07
C VAL A 198 -11.63 6.84 22.16
N CYS A 199 -12.93 6.95 22.42
CA CYS A 199 -13.81 7.79 21.61
C CYS A 199 -13.50 9.28 21.75
N GLY A 200 -13.51 9.99 20.63
CA GLY A 200 -13.13 11.41 20.53
C GLY A 200 -11.64 11.69 20.70
N MET A 201 -10.80 10.67 20.91
CA MET A 201 -9.35 10.83 20.90
C MET A 201 -8.83 10.80 19.47
N ASN A 202 -7.87 11.67 19.15
CA ASN A 202 -7.12 11.61 17.91
C ASN A 202 -6.50 10.23 17.69
N PHE A 203 -6.59 9.70 16.47
CA PHE A 203 -6.12 8.37 16.08
C PHE A 203 -4.67 8.07 16.51
N LYS A 204 -3.77 9.05 16.51
CA LYS A 204 -2.37 8.86 16.94
C LYS A 204 -2.28 8.68 18.47
N SER A 205 -3.04 9.43 19.25
CA SER A 205 -3.15 9.26 20.71
C SER A 205 -3.70 7.87 21.07
N VAL A 206 -4.71 7.40 20.34
CA VAL A 206 -5.22 6.02 20.46
C VAL A 206 -4.11 5.00 20.17
N SER A 207 -3.26 5.24 19.16
CA SER A 207 -2.14 4.35 18.84
C SER A 207 -1.03 4.38 19.89
N ASN A 208 -0.80 5.51 20.56
CA ASN A 208 0.19 5.60 21.64
C ASN A 208 -0.30 4.83 22.88
N HIS A 209 -1.60 4.86 23.18
CA HIS A 209 -2.21 4.02 24.21
C HIS A 209 -2.24 2.52 23.84
N ALA A 210 -2.29 2.19 22.55
CA ALA A 210 -2.10 0.82 22.06
C ALA A 210 -0.63 0.38 22.21
N LYS A 211 0.34 1.19 21.74
CA LYS A 211 1.79 0.95 21.86
C LYS A 211 2.23 0.71 23.30
N ALA A 212 1.68 1.46 24.25
CA ALA A 212 1.97 1.30 25.69
C ALA A 212 1.68 -0.12 26.21
N GLN A 213 0.67 -0.81 25.66
CA GLN A 213 0.34 -2.20 26.02
C GLN A 213 1.23 -3.25 25.30
N LEU A 214 1.97 -2.85 24.27
CA LEU A 214 2.90 -3.72 23.53
C LEU A 214 4.31 -3.75 24.14
N VAL A 215 4.60 -2.84 25.09
CA VAL A 215 5.89 -2.76 25.78
C VAL A 215 6.18 -4.05 26.54
N GLY A 216 7.35 -4.66 26.30
CA GLY A 216 7.77 -5.92 26.93
C GLY A 216 7.27 -7.20 26.25
N LEU A 217 6.37 -7.12 25.26
CA LEU A 217 5.89 -8.30 24.51
C LEU A 217 6.91 -8.84 23.48
N ASN A 218 8.06 -8.17 23.33
CA ASN A 218 9.16 -8.53 22.42
C ASN A 218 8.70 -8.86 20.99
N ILE A 219 7.82 -8.01 20.44
CA ILE A 219 7.26 -8.21 19.10
C ILE A 219 8.26 -7.82 18.02
N ASP A 220 8.56 -8.78 17.16
CA ASP A 220 9.42 -8.64 15.99
C ASP A 220 8.58 -8.15 14.79
N THR A 221 8.60 -6.83 14.56
CA THR A 221 7.83 -6.17 13.51
C THR A 221 8.62 -5.07 12.78
N ASP A 222 8.29 -4.82 11.51
CA ASP A 222 8.78 -3.68 10.71
C ASP A 222 7.72 -2.56 10.61
N HIS A 223 6.44 -2.87 10.82
CA HIS A 223 5.31 -1.96 10.61
C HIS A 223 4.18 -2.20 11.63
N PHE A 224 3.41 -1.16 11.92
CA PHE A 224 2.20 -1.22 12.74
C PHE A 224 0.97 -0.80 11.92
N MET A 225 -0.05 -1.65 11.88
CA MET A 225 -1.36 -1.35 11.29
C MET A 225 -2.39 -1.36 12.40
N TYR A 226 -2.76 -0.19 12.91
CA TYR A 226 -3.77 -0.05 13.95
C TYR A 226 -5.16 -0.06 13.31
N ILE A 227 -6.00 -1.02 13.72
CA ILE A 227 -7.43 -1.02 13.43
C ILE A 227 -8.14 -0.52 14.69
N MET A 228 -8.92 0.56 14.56
CA MET A 228 -9.45 1.32 15.69
C MET A 228 -10.97 1.47 15.62
N PRO A 229 -11.67 1.75 16.74
CA PRO A 229 -13.11 1.94 16.70
C PRO A 229 -13.48 3.22 15.94
N ASP A 230 -14.58 3.21 15.22
CA ASP A 230 -15.05 4.36 14.41
C ASP A 230 -15.36 5.63 15.22
N CYS A 231 -15.42 5.54 16.55
CA CYS A 231 -15.59 6.69 17.42
C CYS A 231 -14.28 7.47 17.72
N ALA A 232 -13.11 6.97 17.32
CA ALA A 232 -11.87 7.72 17.39
C ALA A 232 -11.87 8.85 16.34
N ASP A 233 -11.19 9.96 16.63
CA ASP A 233 -11.10 11.07 15.69
C ASP A 233 -10.03 10.80 14.62
N PHE A 234 -10.48 10.77 13.36
CA PHE A 234 -9.69 10.58 12.14
C PHE A 234 -9.58 11.87 11.31
N GLU A 235 -9.94 13.04 11.85
CA GLU A 235 -9.80 14.36 11.20
C GLU A 235 -10.57 14.46 9.87
N GLY A 236 -11.64 13.67 9.72
CA GLY A 236 -12.46 13.58 8.50
C GLY A 236 -11.94 12.63 7.41
N ALA A 237 -10.78 11.98 7.62
CA ALA A 237 -10.25 10.99 6.68
C ALA A 237 -10.85 9.59 6.88
N GLU A 238 -10.66 8.73 5.87
CA GLU A 238 -11.01 7.31 5.90
C GLU A 238 -9.89 6.43 6.46
N ALA A 239 -8.64 6.89 6.44
CA ALA A 239 -7.49 6.30 7.15
C ALA A 239 -6.29 7.27 7.12
N TRP A 240 -5.17 6.89 7.74
CA TRP A 240 -3.90 7.63 7.72
C TRP A 240 -2.67 6.71 7.61
N GLY A 241 -1.60 7.22 7.01
CA GLY A 241 -0.34 6.52 6.79
C GLY A 241 0.87 7.46 6.85
N GLU A 242 1.93 7.00 7.51
CA GLU A 242 3.10 7.82 7.81
C GLU A 242 4.09 7.92 6.63
N MET A 243 4.44 9.13 6.17
CA MET A 243 5.25 9.30 4.97
C MET A 243 6.72 8.89 5.18
N ASN A 244 7.12 7.75 4.59
CA ASN A 244 8.39 7.04 4.83
C ASN A 244 8.50 6.43 6.24
N GLY A 245 7.37 6.15 6.91
CA GLY A 245 7.31 5.64 8.27
C GLY A 245 7.08 4.13 8.40
N THR A 246 6.59 3.74 9.58
CA THR A 246 6.19 2.37 9.94
C THR A 246 4.69 2.20 10.20
N ASP A 247 3.96 3.30 10.44
CA ASP A 247 2.67 3.30 11.10
C ASP A 247 1.51 3.61 10.12
N THR A 248 0.41 2.90 10.31
CA THR A 248 -0.85 3.02 9.55
C THR A 248 -2.02 2.95 10.54
N TRP A 249 -3.01 3.81 10.36
CA TRP A 249 -4.16 3.92 11.24
C TRP A 249 -5.44 3.83 10.39
N ILE A 250 -6.30 2.85 10.69
CA ILE A 250 -7.52 2.56 9.91
C ILE A 250 -8.71 2.45 10.88
N PRO A 251 -9.84 3.13 10.64
CA PRO A 251 -11.07 2.98 11.42
C PRO A 251 -11.76 1.65 11.06
N SER A 252 -12.53 1.10 11.99
CA SER A 252 -13.12 -0.24 11.90
C SER A 252 -13.95 -0.43 10.62
N ARG A 253 -14.77 0.54 10.22
CA ARG A 253 -15.50 0.55 8.93
C ARG A 253 -14.65 0.24 7.69
N ASN A 254 -13.34 0.53 7.74
CA ASN A 254 -12.39 0.34 6.64
C ASN A 254 -11.35 -0.75 6.92
N GLY A 255 -11.38 -1.43 8.07
CA GLY A 255 -10.36 -2.42 8.46
C GLY A 255 -10.16 -3.54 7.44
N SER A 256 -11.26 -3.98 6.81
CA SER A 256 -11.25 -4.99 5.74
C SER A 256 -10.94 -4.45 4.34
N VAL A 257 -10.90 -3.13 4.14
CA VAL A 257 -10.83 -2.57 2.79
C VAL A 257 -9.40 -2.63 2.26
N ALA A 258 -9.12 -3.63 1.42
CA ALA A 258 -7.79 -3.88 0.87
C ALA A 258 -7.19 -2.70 0.08
N LEU A 259 -8.04 -1.83 -0.50
CA LEU A 259 -7.62 -0.55 -1.09
C LEU A 259 -6.94 0.34 -0.05
N VAL A 260 -7.62 0.60 1.08
CA VAL A 260 -7.16 1.47 2.17
C VAL A 260 -5.87 0.91 2.78
N GLN A 261 -5.84 -0.37 3.12
CA GLN A 261 -4.64 -1.04 3.64
C GLN A 261 -3.41 -0.83 2.73
N VAL A 262 -3.58 -0.96 1.40
CA VAL A 262 -2.49 -0.82 0.44
C VAL A 262 -2.08 0.64 0.26
N HIS A 263 -3.04 1.57 0.29
CA HIS A 263 -2.83 3.02 0.20
C HIS A 263 -1.97 3.52 1.36
N GLU A 264 -2.40 3.29 2.60
CA GLU A 264 -1.72 3.82 3.79
C GLU A 264 -0.34 3.20 4.01
N VAL A 265 -0.18 1.89 3.74
CA VAL A 265 1.15 1.25 3.72
C VAL A 265 2.00 1.76 2.54
N GLY A 266 1.38 2.34 1.50
CA GLY A 266 2.07 3.06 0.44
C GLY A 266 2.75 4.34 0.95
N HIS A 267 2.12 5.07 1.87
CA HIS A 267 2.76 6.20 2.56
C HIS A 267 3.97 5.75 3.38
N ASN A 268 3.88 4.60 4.07
CA ASN A 268 5.03 4.02 4.79
C ASN A 268 6.22 3.70 3.87
N LEU A 269 5.98 3.31 2.60
CA LEU A 269 7.03 3.16 1.59
C LEU A 269 7.48 4.48 0.94
N GLY A 270 6.89 5.60 1.38
CA GLY A 270 7.24 6.96 1.01
C GLY A 270 6.49 7.53 -0.19
N LEU A 271 5.36 6.94 -0.61
CA LEU A 271 4.58 7.38 -1.76
C LEU A 271 3.64 8.54 -1.41
N GLY A 272 3.58 9.61 -2.21
CA GLY A 272 2.44 10.56 -2.18
C GLY A 272 1.18 9.99 -2.84
N HIS A 273 0.08 10.76 -2.84
CA HIS A 273 -1.18 10.43 -3.53
C HIS A 273 -1.02 10.34 -5.06
N SER A 274 -2.05 9.84 -5.74
CA SER A 274 -2.13 9.76 -7.20
C SER A 274 -3.45 10.30 -7.72
N GLY A 275 -3.38 11.44 -8.42
CA GLY A 275 -4.52 12.22 -8.88
C GLY A 275 -4.78 12.19 -10.38
N ALA A 276 -5.89 12.79 -10.77
CA ALA A 276 -6.22 13.13 -12.15
C ALA A 276 -6.95 14.47 -12.17
N GLU A 277 -6.64 15.32 -13.16
CA GLU A 277 -7.20 16.67 -13.30
C GLU A 277 -7.05 17.51 -12.01
N TYR A 278 -8.14 17.73 -11.27
CA TYR A 278 -8.21 18.50 -10.02
C TYR A 278 -8.48 17.65 -8.77
N ASP A 279 -8.56 16.32 -8.91
CA ASP A 279 -8.71 15.38 -7.78
C ASP A 279 -7.35 14.71 -7.50
N ASP A 280 -6.79 14.95 -6.32
CA ASP A 280 -5.52 14.36 -5.85
C ASP A 280 -5.58 12.83 -5.71
N TYR A 281 -6.77 12.25 -5.76
CA TYR A 281 -7.04 10.81 -5.71
C TYR A 281 -7.66 10.24 -7.01
N GLY A 282 -7.79 11.05 -8.06
CA GLY A 282 -8.45 10.69 -9.32
C GLY A 282 -7.74 9.62 -10.18
N ASP A 283 -6.53 9.16 -9.82
CA ASP A 283 -5.79 8.15 -10.60
C ASP A 283 -6.38 6.73 -10.41
N LYS A 284 -7.41 6.41 -11.22
CA LYS A 284 -8.00 5.06 -11.35
C LYS A 284 -7.01 3.96 -11.79
N THR A 285 -5.75 4.31 -12.08
CA THR A 285 -4.67 3.37 -12.46
C THR A 285 -3.69 3.09 -11.30
N CYS A 286 -3.88 3.72 -10.13
CA CYS A 286 -2.99 3.63 -8.97
C CYS A 286 -3.71 3.34 -7.65
N PHE A 287 -3.12 2.53 -6.78
CA PHE A 287 -3.61 2.36 -5.40
C PHE A 287 -3.40 3.61 -4.51
N MET A 288 -2.58 4.58 -4.91
CA MET A 288 -2.51 5.88 -4.24
C MET A 288 -3.60 6.86 -4.70
N GLY A 289 -4.51 6.42 -5.59
CA GLY A 289 -5.79 7.08 -5.83
C GLY A 289 -6.90 6.45 -4.98
N ALA A 290 -8.12 6.98 -5.09
CA ALA A 290 -9.28 6.57 -4.29
C ALA A 290 -10.50 6.12 -5.13
N GLN A 291 -10.45 6.27 -6.45
CA GLN A 291 -11.59 5.98 -7.33
C GLN A 291 -11.62 4.51 -7.84
N VAL A 292 -11.45 3.54 -6.94
CA VAL A 292 -11.51 2.09 -7.21
C VAL A 292 -12.35 1.38 -6.12
N PRO A 293 -12.72 0.09 -6.24
CA PRO A 293 -13.67 -0.55 -5.30
C PRO A 293 -13.27 -0.47 -3.83
N TRP A 294 -14.18 0.05 -3.01
CA TRP A 294 -14.09 0.23 -1.56
C TRP A 294 -14.66 -0.98 -0.83
N ASP A 295 -14.13 -2.16 -1.13
CA ASP A 295 -14.58 -3.42 -0.55
C ASP A 295 -13.41 -4.39 -0.29
N ASP A 296 -13.73 -5.48 0.42
CA ASP A 296 -12.86 -6.57 0.87
C ASP A 296 -12.17 -7.30 -0.32
N LYS A 297 -12.86 -7.40 -1.47
CA LYS A 297 -12.32 -8.03 -2.69
C LYS A 297 -11.43 -7.07 -3.46
N GLY A 298 -11.78 -5.78 -3.48
CA GLY A 298 -11.00 -4.68 -4.07
C GLY A 298 -10.60 -4.88 -5.54
N ALA A 299 -9.62 -4.09 -5.99
CA ALA A 299 -9.08 -4.18 -7.35
C ALA A 299 -7.80 -5.03 -7.44
N LYS A 300 -7.73 -5.96 -8.41
CA LYS A 300 -6.49 -6.65 -8.80
C LYS A 300 -5.60 -5.75 -9.68
N MET A 301 -5.21 -4.59 -9.15
CA MET A 301 -4.40 -3.55 -9.79
C MET A 301 -3.01 -3.39 -9.15
N CYS A 302 -2.21 -2.43 -9.62
CA CYS A 302 -0.92 -2.00 -9.07
C CYS A 302 -0.62 -0.51 -9.35
N PHE A 303 0.26 0.10 -8.54
CA PHE A 303 0.65 1.53 -8.61
C PHE A 303 1.08 2.05 -10.00
N ASN A 304 0.94 3.36 -10.22
CA ASN A 304 1.28 4.02 -11.49
C ASN A 304 2.79 4.04 -11.83
N ALA A 305 3.11 4.59 -13.00
CA ALA A 305 4.46 4.62 -13.54
C ALA A 305 5.47 5.40 -12.66
N GLY A 306 5.07 6.55 -12.11
CA GLY A 306 5.93 7.34 -11.23
C GLY A 306 6.19 6.65 -9.89
N LYS A 307 5.14 6.09 -9.26
CA LYS A 307 5.28 5.33 -8.01
C LYS A 307 6.17 4.10 -8.22
N LEU A 308 5.89 3.25 -9.20
CA LEU A 308 6.71 2.06 -9.51
C LEU A 308 8.16 2.40 -9.88
N TRP A 309 8.40 3.56 -10.53
CA TRP A 309 9.76 4.04 -10.79
C TRP A 309 10.49 4.34 -9.48
N SER A 310 9.85 5.12 -8.60
CA SER A 310 10.43 5.56 -7.33
C SER A 310 10.60 4.44 -6.30
N LEU A 311 9.85 3.34 -6.45
CA LEU A 311 10.04 2.08 -5.71
C LEU A 311 11.19 1.21 -6.26
N GLY A 312 11.69 1.48 -7.47
CA GLY A 312 12.82 0.77 -8.10
C GLY A 312 12.57 -0.70 -8.46
N TRP A 313 11.36 -1.23 -8.23
CA TRP A 313 11.02 -2.66 -8.39
C TRP A 313 11.24 -3.21 -9.80
N TYR A 314 11.25 -2.36 -10.82
CA TYR A 314 11.51 -2.74 -12.22
C TYR A 314 12.73 -2.04 -12.80
N SER A 315 13.68 -1.59 -11.97
CA SER A 315 14.90 -0.86 -12.34
C SER A 315 15.66 -1.44 -13.55
N LYS A 316 15.81 -2.77 -13.66
CA LYS A 316 16.41 -3.44 -14.84
C LYS A 316 15.66 -3.16 -16.17
N HIS A 317 14.36 -2.91 -16.09
CA HIS A 317 13.47 -2.58 -17.21
C HIS A 317 13.08 -1.09 -17.23
N HIS A 318 13.82 -0.22 -16.53
CA HIS A 318 13.66 1.23 -16.67
C HIS A 318 14.38 1.74 -17.92
N GLY A 319 13.87 2.84 -18.48
CA GLY A 319 14.58 3.67 -19.46
C GLY A 319 14.44 5.13 -19.08
N SER A 320 15.53 5.89 -19.09
CA SER A 320 15.54 7.34 -18.83
C SER A 320 16.04 8.06 -20.06
N PHE A 321 15.27 9.02 -20.58
CA PHE A 321 15.59 9.70 -21.84
C PHE A 321 15.34 11.21 -21.78
N LYS A 322 15.98 11.92 -22.71
CA LYS A 322 15.83 13.38 -22.92
C LYS A 322 15.41 13.66 -24.37
N PRO A 323 14.08 13.72 -24.65
CA PRO A 323 13.54 13.87 -26.01
C PRO A 323 14.01 15.11 -26.77
N ASP A 324 14.45 16.12 -26.03
CA ASP A 324 15.02 17.41 -26.46
C ASP A 324 16.51 17.32 -26.84
N LYS A 325 17.19 16.21 -26.52
CA LYS A 325 18.52 15.87 -27.06
C LYS A 325 18.45 14.83 -28.16
N TYR A 326 17.66 13.78 -27.95
CA TYR A 326 17.47 12.69 -28.91
C TYR A 326 16.05 12.15 -28.77
N GLY A 327 15.30 12.13 -29.86
CA GLY A 327 13.97 11.53 -29.86
C GLY A 327 14.02 10.01 -29.65
N VAL A 328 13.11 9.54 -28.80
CA VAL A 328 13.06 8.24 -28.14
C VAL A 328 12.23 7.24 -28.95
N LYS A 329 12.61 5.97 -28.91
CA LYS A 329 11.74 4.82 -29.22
C LYS A 329 11.81 3.79 -28.11
N ALA A 330 10.67 3.22 -27.70
CA ALA A 330 10.63 2.17 -26.69
C ALA A 330 9.44 1.21 -26.89
N ASN A 331 9.61 -0.02 -26.41
CA ASN A 331 8.56 -1.03 -26.34
C ASN A 331 8.17 -1.17 -24.86
N LEU A 332 6.96 -0.74 -24.49
CA LEU A 332 6.46 -0.82 -23.12
C LEU A 332 5.78 -2.18 -22.87
N ILE A 333 6.22 -2.91 -21.84
CA ILE A 333 5.65 -4.17 -21.39
C ILE A 333 4.89 -3.99 -20.07
N GLY A 334 3.90 -4.85 -19.83
CA GLY A 334 3.21 -4.88 -18.54
C GLY A 334 4.08 -5.48 -17.44
N ILE A 335 3.67 -5.25 -16.19
CA ILE A 335 4.38 -5.79 -15.01
C ILE A 335 4.32 -7.31 -14.92
N GLY A 336 3.29 -7.96 -15.48
CA GLY A 336 3.21 -9.42 -15.58
C GLY A 336 4.24 -10.00 -16.56
N GLU A 337 4.35 -9.41 -17.75
CA GLU A 337 5.34 -9.81 -18.76
C GLU A 337 6.79 -9.63 -18.27
N ALA A 338 7.05 -8.61 -17.44
CA ALA A 338 8.36 -8.40 -16.83
C ALA A 338 8.71 -9.45 -15.74
N GLN A 339 7.71 -10.13 -15.18
CA GLN A 339 7.92 -11.19 -14.18
C GLN A 339 8.20 -12.55 -14.82
N THR A 340 7.57 -12.86 -15.97
CA THR A 340 7.76 -14.14 -16.67
C THR A 340 9.03 -14.20 -17.52
N ARG A 341 9.57 -13.06 -18.00
CA ARG A 341 10.69 -13.00 -18.96
C ARG A 341 12.11 -13.13 -18.37
N GLY A 342 12.27 -13.78 -17.21
CA GLY A 342 13.56 -14.34 -16.76
C GLY A 342 14.73 -13.38 -16.45
N GLY A 343 14.55 -12.05 -16.51
CA GLY A 343 15.54 -11.07 -16.01
C GLY A 343 16.81 -10.87 -16.86
N ALA A 344 16.85 -11.39 -18.09
CA ALA A 344 17.86 -11.02 -19.10
C ALA A 344 17.77 -9.51 -19.46
N VAL A 345 18.76 -8.96 -20.16
CA VAL A 345 18.78 -7.52 -20.51
C VAL A 345 17.73 -7.21 -21.59
N VAL A 346 16.52 -6.88 -21.15
CA VAL A 346 15.40 -6.67 -22.06
C VAL A 346 15.48 -5.28 -22.73
N LYS A 347 15.37 -5.27 -24.06
CA LYS A 347 15.20 -4.05 -24.87
C LYS A 347 13.88 -3.32 -24.53
N GLU A 348 12.89 -4.10 -24.10
CA GLU A 348 11.58 -3.66 -23.63
C GLU A 348 11.64 -3.07 -22.22
N LYS A 349 10.71 -2.16 -21.91
CA LYS A 349 10.70 -1.36 -20.68
C LYS A 349 9.37 -1.50 -19.96
N VAL A 350 9.41 -1.61 -18.63
CA VAL A 350 8.17 -1.49 -17.82
C VAL A 350 7.81 -0.02 -17.63
N ILE A 351 8.84 0.83 -17.50
CA ILE A 351 8.68 2.26 -17.23
C ILE A 351 9.68 3.06 -18.05
N VAL A 352 9.19 4.09 -18.73
CA VAL A 352 10.01 5.10 -19.40
C VAL A 352 9.86 6.44 -18.68
N LYS A 353 10.97 6.96 -18.15
CA LYS A 353 11.09 8.33 -17.64
C LYS A 353 11.54 9.26 -18.77
N LEU A 354 10.76 10.29 -19.05
CA LEU A 354 11.16 11.41 -19.89
C LEU A 354 11.52 12.61 -19.01
N SER A 355 12.58 13.33 -19.37
CA SER A 355 13.03 14.52 -18.64
C SER A 355 13.61 15.55 -19.59
N SER A 356 13.32 16.83 -19.34
CA SER A 356 13.94 17.95 -20.05
C SER A 356 15.43 18.09 -19.71
N SER A 357 16.20 18.77 -20.58
CA SER A 357 17.58 19.18 -20.27
C SER A 357 17.66 20.43 -19.39
N ILE A 358 16.71 21.37 -19.49
CA ILE A 358 16.68 22.57 -18.64
C ILE A 358 16.23 22.26 -17.21
N ASN A 359 15.21 21.42 -17.07
CA ASN A 359 14.46 21.32 -15.83
C ASN A 359 14.98 20.19 -14.93
N LYS A 360 16.11 20.44 -14.26
CA LYS A 360 16.75 19.50 -13.32
C LYS A 360 15.89 19.20 -12.08
N ASN A 361 15.12 20.20 -11.63
CA ASN A 361 14.36 20.18 -10.37
C ASN A 361 12.84 20.23 -10.59
N ALA A 362 12.32 19.75 -11.72
CA ALA A 362 10.89 19.76 -12.02
C ALA A 362 10.31 18.37 -12.31
N SER A 363 9.00 18.25 -12.14
CA SER A 363 8.23 17.01 -12.29
C SER A 363 8.42 16.36 -13.66
N HIS A 364 8.82 15.10 -13.63
CA HIS A 364 9.12 14.29 -14.81
C HIS A 364 7.90 13.52 -15.28
N LEU A 365 7.88 13.12 -16.56
CA LEU A 365 6.84 12.24 -17.09
C LEU A 365 7.30 10.78 -17.04
N TYR A 366 6.44 9.91 -16.52
CA TYR A 366 6.63 8.47 -16.42
C TYR A 366 5.54 7.74 -17.19
N LEU A 367 5.94 6.91 -18.15
CA LEU A 367 5.06 6.18 -19.05
C LEU A 367 5.07 4.69 -18.67
N ARG A 368 3.89 4.08 -18.50
CA ARG A 368 3.70 2.61 -18.40
C ARG A 368 2.71 2.13 -19.45
N TYR A 369 2.86 0.89 -19.92
CA TYR A 369 1.74 0.18 -20.53
C TYR A 369 0.85 -0.35 -19.40
N ASN A 370 -0.38 0.12 -19.31
CA ASN A 370 -1.35 -0.25 -18.28
C ASN A 370 -2.07 -1.56 -18.64
N ASN A 371 -1.30 -2.61 -18.90
CA ASN A 371 -1.79 -3.91 -19.33
C ASN A 371 -2.84 -4.47 -18.36
N GLY A 372 -4.03 -4.80 -18.86
CA GLY A 372 -5.14 -5.37 -18.09
C GLY A 372 -4.98 -6.88 -17.86
N LYS A 373 -3.78 -7.36 -17.50
CA LYS A 373 -3.47 -8.78 -17.34
C LYS A 373 -2.57 -9.05 -16.13
N GLY A 374 -2.65 -10.28 -15.60
CA GLY A 374 -1.83 -10.75 -14.48
C GLY A 374 -1.97 -9.84 -13.25
N PRO A 375 -0.86 -9.34 -12.67
CA PRO A 375 -0.91 -8.51 -11.46
C PRO A 375 -1.78 -7.24 -11.52
N ASN A 376 -2.20 -6.82 -12.72
CA ASN A 376 -2.95 -5.61 -13.00
C ASN A 376 -4.30 -5.88 -13.74
N GLN A 377 -4.80 -7.12 -13.74
CA GLN A 377 -6.02 -7.51 -14.49
C GLN A 377 -7.30 -6.77 -14.04
N GLY A 378 -7.38 -6.44 -12.75
CA GLY A 378 -8.49 -5.69 -12.15
C GLY A 378 -8.25 -4.18 -12.09
N VAL A 379 -7.37 -3.61 -12.91
CA VAL A 379 -7.24 -2.14 -13.02
C VAL A 379 -8.56 -1.52 -13.52
N VAL A 380 -8.97 -0.40 -12.91
CA VAL A 380 -10.24 0.27 -13.20
C VAL A 380 -10.05 1.29 -14.32
N GLY A 381 -9.09 2.20 -14.17
CA GLY A 381 -8.77 3.23 -15.16
C GLY A 381 -7.90 2.71 -16.30
N ASP A 382 -8.17 3.21 -17.51
CA ASP A 382 -7.27 3.19 -18.68
C ASP A 382 -6.61 1.84 -18.98
N LYS A 383 -7.37 0.76 -18.82
CA LYS A 383 -6.94 -0.61 -19.10
C LYS A 383 -6.46 -0.73 -20.55
N ASN A 384 -5.30 -1.36 -20.74
CA ASN A 384 -4.62 -1.56 -22.03
C ASN A 384 -4.20 -0.27 -22.78
N LYS A 385 -4.11 0.90 -22.10
CA LYS A 385 -3.53 2.12 -22.68
C LYS A 385 -2.07 2.34 -22.28
N VAL A 386 -1.37 3.25 -22.96
CA VAL A 386 -0.11 3.84 -22.47
C VAL A 386 -0.46 5.03 -21.58
N VAL A 387 -0.29 4.87 -20.27
CA VAL A 387 -0.62 5.92 -19.28
C VAL A 387 0.63 6.74 -18.98
N ILE A 388 0.48 8.06 -19.09
CA ILE A 388 1.50 9.07 -18.80
C ILE A 388 1.15 9.74 -17.47
N THR A 389 2.05 9.64 -16.50
CA THR A 389 1.91 10.28 -15.17
C THR A 389 3.04 11.27 -14.93
N GLN A 390 2.75 12.41 -14.33
CA GLN A 390 3.74 13.40 -13.91
C GLN A 390 4.03 13.24 -12.41
N GLN A 391 5.32 13.20 -12.02
CA GLN A 391 5.74 13.13 -10.61
C GLN A 391 7.11 13.79 -10.41
N TYR A 392 7.34 14.43 -9.27
CA TYR A 392 8.63 15.04 -8.93
C TYR A 392 9.56 14.08 -8.19
N SER A 393 9.15 13.61 -7.01
CA SER A 393 9.94 12.77 -6.11
C SER A 393 9.09 11.60 -5.58
N ARG A 394 9.69 10.62 -4.87
CA ARG A 394 8.95 9.46 -4.33
C ARG A 394 7.73 9.90 -3.50
N SER A 395 7.96 10.84 -2.59
CA SER A 395 6.97 11.41 -1.68
C SER A 395 6.26 12.65 -2.23
N SER A 396 6.44 12.97 -3.51
CA SER A 396 5.50 13.86 -4.19
C SER A 396 4.30 13.07 -4.67
N ASP A 397 3.20 13.79 -4.72
CA ASP A 397 1.97 13.38 -5.36
C ASP A 397 2.22 13.29 -6.89
N SER A 398 1.34 12.59 -7.61
CA SER A 398 1.53 12.34 -9.05
C SER A 398 0.21 12.41 -9.80
N HIS A 399 0.17 13.01 -10.98
CA HIS A 399 -1.09 13.20 -11.70
C HIS A 399 -1.03 12.54 -13.09
N ILE A 400 -2.12 11.89 -13.51
CA ILE A 400 -2.31 11.50 -14.91
C ILE A 400 -2.25 12.75 -15.79
N LYS A 401 -1.54 12.67 -16.92
CA LYS A 401 -1.48 13.72 -17.96
C LYS A 401 -2.02 13.27 -19.32
N ALA A 402 -2.03 11.98 -19.59
CA ALA A 402 -2.74 11.35 -20.71
C ALA A 402 -2.82 9.84 -20.50
N ALA A 403 -3.77 9.20 -21.17
CA ALA A 403 -3.79 7.76 -21.35
C ALA A 403 -4.11 7.45 -22.82
N LEU A 404 -3.10 7.00 -23.56
CA LEU A 404 -3.11 6.87 -25.02
C LEU A 404 -3.48 5.45 -25.46
N GLY A 405 -4.50 5.33 -26.31
CA GLY A 405 -4.76 4.18 -27.15
C GLY A 405 -3.87 4.14 -28.41
N PRO A 406 -3.96 3.08 -29.25
CA PRO A 406 -3.18 2.95 -30.47
C PRO A 406 -3.36 4.14 -31.42
N GLY A 407 -2.25 4.70 -31.91
CA GLY A 407 -2.25 5.86 -32.82
C GLY A 407 -2.37 7.21 -32.13
N GLU A 408 -2.88 7.28 -30.89
CA GLU A 408 -3.08 8.53 -30.15
C GLU A 408 -1.77 9.22 -29.76
N THR A 409 -1.83 10.51 -29.48
CA THR A 409 -0.66 11.37 -29.26
C THR A 409 -0.93 12.41 -28.18
N TYR A 410 -0.04 12.48 -27.19
CA TYR A 410 0.01 13.52 -26.16
C TYR A 410 0.98 14.63 -26.58
N TYR A 411 0.62 15.87 -26.24
CA TYR A 411 1.41 17.07 -26.47
C TYR A 411 1.65 17.79 -25.15
N GLY A 412 2.92 17.95 -24.76
CA GLY A 412 3.34 18.74 -23.60
C GLY A 412 4.05 20.01 -24.05
N THR A 413 3.41 21.16 -23.91
CA THR A 413 4.00 22.47 -24.28
C THR A 413 5.17 22.86 -23.37
N ASN A 414 6.01 23.79 -23.82
CA ASN A 414 7.11 24.37 -23.03
C ASN A 414 8.10 23.34 -22.43
N TRP A 415 8.45 22.29 -23.20
CA TRP A 415 9.26 21.18 -22.70
C TRP A 415 10.76 21.52 -22.58
N ASP A 416 11.29 22.39 -23.44
CA ASP A 416 12.71 22.75 -23.52
C ASP A 416 12.97 24.26 -23.39
N ALA A 417 14.25 24.65 -23.46
CA ALA A 417 14.72 26.04 -23.37
C ALA A 417 14.12 27.00 -24.41
N ARG A 418 13.50 26.47 -25.46
CA ARG A 418 13.01 27.21 -26.63
C ARG A 418 11.47 27.24 -26.68
N GLY A 419 10.81 26.70 -25.65
CA GLY A 419 9.34 26.59 -25.57
C GLY A 419 8.77 25.42 -26.38
N ASN A 420 9.59 24.57 -26.99
CA ASN A 420 9.11 23.57 -27.94
C ASN A 420 8.20 22.51 -27.27
N THR A 421 7.23 22.00 -28.04
CA THR A 421 6.30 20.95 -27.60
C THR A 421 6.98 19.58 -27.57
N LEU A 422 6.86 18.85 -26.46
CA LEU A 422 7.07 17.39 -26.42
C LEU A 422 5.89 16.70 -27.10
N VAL A 423 6.18 15.84 -28.07
CA VAL A 423 5.23 14.90 -28.68
C VAL A 423 5.50 13.51 -28.12
N VAL A 424 4.47 12.82 -27.62
CA VAL A 424 4.51 11.40 -27.23
C VAL A 424 3.42 10.66 -27.97
N LYS A 425 3.77 9.69 -28.83
CA LYS A 425 2.81 8.93 -29.63
C LYS A 425 2.87 7.44 -29.34
N HIS A 426 1.72 6.82 -29.14
CA HIS A 426 1.59 5.37 -29.09
C HIS A 426 1.46 4.82 -30.51
N CYS A 427 2.47 4.09 -30.96
CA CYS A 427 2.58 3.52 -32.31
C CYS A 427 1.85 2.17 -32.48
N GLY A 428 0.85 1.88 -31.65
CA GLY A 428 0.19 0.57 -31.63
C GLY A 428 1.03 -0.54 -30.98
N PHE A 429 0.60 -1.78 -31.16
CA PHE A 429 1.14 -2.94 -30.42
C PHE A 429 2.00 -3.88 -31.28
N THR A 430 2.91 -4.60 -30.62
CA THR A 430 3.56 -5.81 -31.15
C THR A 430 2.79 -7.06 -30.74
N LYS A 431 2.51 -7.99 -31.68
CA LYS A 431 1.99 -9.34 -31.35
C LYS A 431 3.09 -10.19 -30.71
N GLY A 432 2.73 -10.99 -29.70
CA GLY A 432 3.59 -11.99 -29.08
C GLY A 432 3.32 -13.40 -29.59
N SER A 433 4.36 -14.22 -29.65
CA SER A 433 4.36 -15.56 -30.27
C SER A 433 4.32 -16.72 -29.26
N TRP A 434 3.76 -16.51 -28.07
CA TRP A 434 3.80 -17.49 -26.97
C TRP A 434 2.41 -18.03 -26.61
N GLY A 435 2.18 -19.31 -26.89
CA GLY A 435 1.08 -20.13 -26.34
C GLY A 435 -0.34 -19.63 -26.63
N ASP A 436 -0.86 -20.08 -27.77
CA ASP A 436 -2.28 -20.27 -28.12
C ASP A 436 -3.24 -19.12 -27.81
N SER A 437 -2.77 -17.89 -28.04
CA SER A 437 -3.60 -16.74 -28.41
C SER A 437 -2.71 -15.58 -28.85
N PRO A 438 -3.19 -14.65 -29.70
CA PRO A 438 -2.44 -13.45 -30.09
C PRO A 438 -2.32 -12.46 -28.91
N ARG A 439 -1.38 -12.71 -28.00
CA ARG A 439 -1.08 -11.82 -26.87
C ARG A 439 -0.49 -10.50 -27.39
N LEU A 440 -0.93 -9.36 -26.84
CA LEU A 440 -0.20 -8.09 -27.02
C LEU A 440 1.12 -8.19 -26.24
N ALA A 441 2.26 -8.20 -26.94
CA ALA A 441 3.57 -8.35 -26.32
C ALA A 441 4.08 -7.03 -25.72
N SER A 442 3.92 -5.92 -26.45
CA SER A 442 4.35 -4.59 -26.02
C SER A 442 3.52 -3.48 -26.67
N ALA A 443 3.35 -2.37 -25.96
CA ALA A 443 2.87 -1.10 -26.51
C ALA A 443 4.07 -0.27 -27.00
N ASN A 444 4.12 0.02 -28.30
CA ASN A 444 5.27 0.71 -28.90
C ASN A 444 5.05 2.22 -28.82
N ILE A 445 6.09 2.99 -28.45
CA ILE A 445 6.02 4.45 -28.31
C ILE A 445 7.20 5.15 -28.97
N VAL A 446 6.95 6.36 -29.49
CA VAL A 446 7.98 7.37 -29.76
C VAL A 446 7.74 8.60 -28.87
N ALA A 447 8.81 9.29 -28.50
CA ALA A 447 8.73 10.59 -27.81
C ALA A 447 9.83 11.54 -28.28
N TYR A 448 9.49 12.71 -28.79
CA TYR A 448 10.42 13.64 -29.44
C TYR A 448 9.93 15.09 -29.29
N VAL A 449 10.79 16.07 -29.55
CA VAL A 449 10.40 17.49 -29.52
C VAL A 449 9.99 17.94 -30.92
N GLN A 450 8.95 18.77 -31.00
CA GLN A 450 8.39 19.28 -32.26
C GLN A 450 9.47 19.92 -33.14
N GLY A 451 9.54 19.48 -34.40
CA GLY A 451 10.64 19.78 -35.34
C GLY A 451 11.56 18.58 -35.62
N GLU A 452 11.67 17.62 -34.69
CA GLU A 452 12.39 16.35 -34.90
C GLU A 452 11.54 15.37 -35.73
N THR A 453 11.73 15.38 -37.06
CA THR A 453 10.97 14.54 -38.00
C THR A 453 11.49 13.11 -38.14
N SER A 454 12.70 12.81 -37.65
CA SER A 454 13.35 11.49 -37.81
C SER A 454 12.79 10.38 -36.89
N LYS A 455 11.72 10.67 -36.11
CA LYS A 455 11.12 9.78 -35.11
C LYS A 455 9.60 9.66 -35.28
N ASN A 456 9.18 9.04 -36.37
CA ASN A 456 7.79 8.65 -36.60
C ASN A 456 7.61 7.12 -36.42
N CYS A 457 6.36 6.64 -36.41
CA CYS A 457 6.05 5.25 -36.06
C CYS A 457 6.53 4.18 -37.07
N SER A 458 6.98 4.54 -38.28
CA SER A 458 7.51 3.58 -39.26
C SER A 458 8.73 2.79 -38.76
N VAL A 459 9.43 3.30 -37.74
CA VAL A 459 10.56 2.61 -37.08
C VAL A 459 10.17 1.31 -36.37
N PHE A 460 8.87 1.00 -36.28
CA PHE A 460 8.32 -0.25 -35.76
C PHE A 460 7.71 -1.16 -36.85
N GLY A 461 7.80 -0.78 -38.14
CA GLY A 461 7.18 -1.51 -39.25
C GLY A 461 5.65 -1.50 -39.17
N ASN A 462 5.02 -2.60 -39.61
CA ASN A 462 3.57 -2.83 -39.52
C ASN A 462 3.14 -3.16 -38.08
N ALA A 463 3.35 -2.21 -37.16
CA ALA A 463 2.79 -2.27 -35.81
C ALA A 463 1.26 -2.24 -35.87
N LEU A 464 0.60 -2.95 -34.95
CA LEU A 464 -0.86 -3.08 -34.97
C LEU A 464 -1.52 -1.82 -34.42
N VAL A 465 -1.98 -0.96 -35.32
CA VAL A 465 -2.92 0.14 -35.03
C VAL A 465 -4.34 -0.45 -34.93
N SER A 466 -4.53 -1.30 -33.93
CA SER A 466 -5.78 -2.03 -33.73
C SER A 466 -6.80 -1.17 -32.98
N ASN A 467 -7.61 -0.41 -33.74
CA ASN A 467 -8.85 0.20 -33.23
C ASN A 467 -9.94 -0.85 -32.91
N ALA A 468 -9.65 -2.13 -33.14
CA ALA A 468 -10.55 -3.28 -33.00
C ALA A 468 -10.08 -4.26 -31.92
N ILE A 469 -10.01 -3.78 -30.67
CA ILE A 469 -10.28 -4.63 -29.51
C ILE A 469 -11.47 -3.97 -28.80
N LYS A 470 -12.68 -4.47 -29.04
CA LYS A 470 -13.81 -4.17 -28.14
C LYS A 470 -13.40 -4.62 -26.74
N ALA A 471 -13.72 -3.82 -25.72
CA ALA A 471 -13.72 -4.34 -24.36
C ALA A 471 -14.67 -5.56 -24.30
N PRO A 472 -14.39 -6.58 -23.45
CA PRO A 472 -15.45 -7.42 -22.92
C PRO A 472 -16.55 -6.50 -22.37
N ASP A 473 -17.80 -6.85 -22.61
CA ASP A 473 -18.95 -5.96 -22.44
C ASP A 473 -19.03 -5.36 -21.03
N ASP A 474 -19.01 -4.03 -20.93
CA ASP A 474 -19.11 -3.28 -19.66
C ASP A 474 -20.60 -3.17 -19.21
N SER A 475 -21.37 -4.25 -19.37
CA SER A 475 -22.78 -4.35 -18.96
C SER A 475 -22.93 -4.59 -17.46
N PHE A 476 -22.42 -3.64 -16.67
CA PHE A 476 -22.92 -3.44 -15.31
C PHE A 476 -24.43 -3.15 -15.38
N PRO A 477 -25.30 -3.96 -14.74
CA PRO A 477 -26.73 -3.65 -14.71
C PRO A 477 -26.95 -2.36 -13.93
N GLY A 478 -27.50 -1.36 -14.62
CA GLY A 478 -27.80 -0.05 -14.02
C GLY A 478 -28.86 -0.16 -12.92
N THR A 479 -28.76 0.75 -11.95
CA THR A 479 -29.70 0.87 -10.83
C THR A 479 -31.16 0.96 -11.27
N SER A 480 -32.00 0.06 -10.77
CA SER A 480 -33.44 0.26 -10.67
C SER A 480 -33.89 0.22 -9.20
N SER A 481 -35.07 0.79 -8.94
CA SER A 481 -35.60 1.04 -7.61
C SER A 481 -36.10 -0.20 -6.87
N ARG A 482 -36.35 0.02 -5.57
CA ARG A 482 -37.38 -0.63 -4.72
C ARG A 482 -38.64 -1.03 -5.52
N ASP A 483 -39.40 -2.08 -5.19
CA ASP A 483 -39.87 -2.52 -3.86
C ASP A 483 -40.18 -4.05 -3.77
N SER A 484 -40.44 -4.52 -2.52
CA SER A 484 -41.31 -5.65 -2.08
C SER A 484 -41.18 -7.11 -2.64
N ASP A 485 -41.05 -8.06 -1.69
CA ASP A 485 -41.65 -9.43 -1.66
C ASP A 485 -41.38 -10.45 -2.81
N SER A 486 -41.50 -11.77 -2.66
CA SER A 486 -41.45 -12.70 -1.49
C SER A 486 -41.10 -14.13 -2.00
N ASP A 487 -40.94 -15.10 -1.09
CA ASP A 487 -40.86 -16.57 -1.31
C ASP A 487 -39.66 -17.13 -2.13
N TYR A 488 -38.92 -18.20 -1.79
CA TYR A 488 -39.07 -19.43 -0.99
C TYR A 488 -39.33 -20.72 -1.82
N ASN A 489 -38.27 -21.52 -2.00
CA ASN A 489 -38.21 -22.87 -2.63
C ASN A 489 -38.50 -22.91 -4.17
N ARG A 490 -38.01 -23.88 -4.97
CA ARG A 490 -37.76 -25.32 -4.70
C ARG A 490 -36.70 -25.94 -5.65
N HIS A 491 -36.12 -27.09 -5.26
CA HIS A 491 -35.17 -27.93 -6.02
C HIS A 491 -35.68 -28.58 -7.33
N LYS A 492 -34.72 -29.13 -8.11
CA LYS A 492 -34.79 -30.32 -9.03
C LYS A 492 -35.48 -30.09 -10.39
N SER A 493 -35.12 -30.78 -11.50
CA SER A 493 -34.06 -31.78 -11.79
C SER A 493 -33.91 -32.04 -13.32
N SER A 494 -32.70 -32.41 -13.79
CA SER A 494 -32.41 -33.22 -15.02
C SER A 494 -32.87 -32.61 -16.38
N VAL A 495 -32.44 -33.03 -17.59
CA VAL A 495 -32.02 -34.34 -18.18
C VAL A 495 -30.92 -34.14 -19.26
N TYR A 496 -30.24 -35.24 -19.63
CA TYR A 496 -29.42 -35.55 -20.83
C TYR A 496 -29.88 -34.89 -22.17
N ASP A 497 -29.13 -34.89 -23.28
CA ASP A 497 -28.03 -35.77 -23.72
C ASP A 497 -27.13 -35.12 -24.80
N ASP A 498 -25.93 -35.68 -25.03
CA ASP A 498 -25.32 -35.93 -26.36
C ASP A 498 -23.90 -36.52 -26.20
N SER A 499 -23.55 -37.51 -27.03
CA SER A 499 -22.27 -38.24 -26.93
C SER A 499 -21.44 -38.19 -28.22
N GLU A 500 -20.14 -37.94 -28.13
CA GLU A 500 -19.17 -38.38 -29.14
C GLU A 500 -17.87 -38.83 -28.46
N THR A 501 -17.21 -39.87 -28.99
CA THR A 501 -16.26 -40.69 -28.23
C THR A 501 -14.81 -40.23 -28.33
N ALA A 502 -14.14 -40.16 -27.17
CA ALA A 502 -12.69 -40.10 -27.04
C ALA A 502 -12.22 -41.21 -26.08
N SER A 503 -10.96 -41.66 -26.24
CA SER A 503 -10.37 -42.78 -25.49
C SER A 503 -10.39 -42.57 -23.97
N GLU A 504 -10.74 -43.61 -23.21
CA GLU A 504 -10.76 -43.55 -21.74
C GLU A 504 -9.37 -43.19 -21.16
N PRO A 505 -9.29 -42.21 -20.24
CA PRO A 505 -8.14 -42.07 -19.37
C PRO A 505 -8.21 -43.12 -18.25
N GLY A 506 -7.08 -43.77 -17.95
CA GLY A 506 -6.99 -44.74 -16.85
C GLY A 506 -7.40 -44.14 -15.51
N SER A 507 -8.02 -44.95 -14.65
CA SER A 507 -8.58 -44.48 -13.38
C SER A 507 -7.51 -43.95 -12.43
N CYS A 508 -7.87 -42.92 -11.67
CA CYS A 508 -7.00 -42.17 -10.78
C CYS A 508 -7.38 -42.55 -9.33
N VAL A 509 -6.43 -43.00 -8.50
CA VAL A 509 -6.68 -43.27 -7.06
C VAL A 509 -5.75 -42.52 -6.10
N ASP A 510 -6.34 -41.99 -5.03
CA ASP A 510 -5.64 -41.33 -3.91
C ASP A 510 -4.40 -42.10 -3.44
N ILE A 511 -3.33 -41.38 -3.09
CA ILE A 511 -2.16 -41.99 -2.44
C ILE A 511 -2.56 -42.41 -1.00
N PRO A 512 -2.64 -43.72 -0.68
CA PRO A 512 -3.20 -44.16 0.59
C PRO A 512 -2.35 -43.73 1.78
N GLY A 513 -2.99 -43.15 2.79
CA GLY A 513 -2.29 -42.62 3.97
C GLY A 513 -1.53 -41.30 3.71
N PHE A 514 -1.79 -40.60 2.61
CA PHE A 514 -1.32 -39.23 2.44
C PHE A 514 -1.89 -38.30 3.52
N TYR A 515 -1.02 -37.46 4.08
CA TYR A 515 -1.34 -36.24 4.81
C TYR A 515 -0.21 -35.22 4.60
N ASP A 516 -0.50 -33.93 4.77
CA ASP A 516 0.48 -32.84 4.57
C ASP A 516 1.41 -32.63 5.80
N ALA A 517 2.25 -31.58 5.78
CA ALA A 517 3.19 -31.29 6.87
C ALA A 517 2.54 -30.82 8.20
N TYR A 518 1.24 -30.54 8.23
CA TYR A 518 0.50 -30.17 9.45
C TYR A 518 -0.11 -31.38 10.19
N GLY A 519 -0.11 -32.58 9.59
CA GLY A 519 -0.45 -33.84 10.25
C GLY A 519 -1.66 -34.58 9.68
N SER A 520 -2.02 -35.72 10.30
CA SER A 520 -2.99 -36.71 9.80
C SER A 520 -4.36 -36.17 9.40
N ASP A 521 -4.76 -35.05 9.98
CA ASP A 521 -6.08 -34.44 9.76
C ASP A 521 -6.16 -33.77 8.37
N TYR A 522 -5.01 -33.44 7.77
CA TYR A 522 -4.86 -32.81 6.45
C TYR A 522 -4.58 -33.87 5.36
N ASN A 523 -5.42 -34.91 5.34
CA ASN A 523 -5.39 -36.00 4.38
C ASN A 523 -6.25 -35.71 3.13
N CYS A 524 -6.31 -36.63 2.16
CA CYS A 524 -7.07 -36.42 0.92
C CYS A 524 -8.56 -36.12 1.17
N ALA A 525 -9.22 -36.85 2.07
CA ALA A 525 -10.61 -36.59 2.47
C ALA A 525 -10.81 -35.29 3.29
N TRP A 526 -9.75 -34.52 3.55
CA TRP A 526 -9.83 -33.11 3.94
C TRP A 526 -9.77 -32.17 2.73
N TYR A 527 -8.84 -32.41 1.81
CA TYR A 527 -8.67 -31.62 0.59
C TYR A 527 -9.84 -31.74 -0.41
N GLU A 528 -10.60 -32.84 -0.36
CA GLU A 528 -11.78 -33.08 -1.20
C GLU A 528 -13.09 -32.49 -0.65
N GLN A 529 -13.11 -31.97 0.58
CA GLN A 529 -14.37 -31.49 1.20
C GLN A 529 -14.98 -30.29 0.46
N GLU A 530 -14.15 -29.51 -0.20
CA GLU A 530 -14.51 -28.29 -0.92
C GLU A 530 -13.58 -28.12 -2.14
N GLU A 531 -14.14 -27.86 -3.32
CA GLU A 531 -13.38 -27.71 -4.59
C GLU A 531 -12.24 -26.67 -4.50
N PHE A 532 -12.42 -25.64 -3.65
CA PHE A 532 -11.40 -24.61 -3.44
C PHE A 532 -10.18 -25.12 -2.67
N LEU A 533 -10.28 -26.16 -1.82
CA LEU A 533 -9.13 -26.63 -1.04
C LEU A 533 -8.08 -27.24 -1.96
N CYS A 534 -8.51 -28.15 -2.83
CA CYS A 534 -7.65 -28.72 -3.87
C CYS A 534 -7.08 -27.66 -4.83
N THR A 535 -7.91 -26.76 -5.37
CA THR A 535 -7.49 -25.78 -6.39
C THR A 535 -6.70 -24.59 -5.85
N SER A 536 -6.88 -24.19 -4.59
CA SER A 536 -6.18 -23.03 -4.00
C SER A 536 -5.02 -23.40 -3.07
N SER A 537 -5.12 -24.52 -2.36
CA SER A 537 -4.23 -24.87 -1.24
C SER A 537 -3.50 -26.20 -1.46
N GLY A 538 -3.96 -27.05 -2.38
CA GLY A 538 -3.38 -28.38 -2.63
C GLY A 538 -1.90 -28.36 -3.00
N SER A 539 -1.39 -27.28 -3.60
CA SER A 539 0.03 -27.13 -3.97
C SER A 539 0.90 -26.45 -2.91
N ASP A 540 0.32 -25.84 -1.87
CA ASP A 540 1.04 -24.94 -0.96
C ASP A 540 1.81 -25.67 0.16
N VAL A 541 1.45 -26.92 0.45
CA VAL A 541 2.01 -27.71 1.58
C VAL A 541 2.47 -29.09 1.11
N PRO A 542 3.77 -29.33 0.95
CA PRO A 542 4.32 -30.67 0.77
C PRO A 542 4.45 -31.38 2.12
N ASN A 543 4.24 -32.69 2.14
CA ASN A 543 4.53 -33.54 3.28
C ASN A 543 6.04 -33.83 3.43
N VAL A 544 6.42 -34.64 4.42
CA VAL A 544 7.82 -35.00 4.71
C VAL A 544 8.58 -35.65 3.55
N ASN A 545 7.87 -36.23 2.57
CA ASN A 545 8.42 -36.86 1.38
C ASN A 545 8.37 -35.93 0.13
N GLY A 546 7.96 -34.67 0.30
CA GLY A 546 7.86 -33.69 -0.79
C GLY A 546 6.57 -33.78 -1.62
N LEU A 547 5.64 -34.68 -1.29
CA LEU A 547 4.36 -34.82 -1.98
C LEU A 547 3.37 -33.76 -1.47
N THR A 548 2.73 -33.03 -2.39
CA THR A 548 1.65 -32.08 -2.13
C THR A 548 0.30 -32.74 -2.37
N ALA A 549 -0.77 -32.27 -1.72
CA ALA A 549 -2.13 -32.79 -1.96
C ALA A 549 -2.57 -32.62 -3.43
N ALA A 550 -2.05 -31.61 -4.13
CA ALA A 550 -2.21 -31.43 -5.57
C ALA A 550 -1.83 -32.68 -6.37
N ASN A 551 -0.75 -33.35 -5.99
CA ASN A 551 -0.21 -34.53 -6.67
C ASN A 551 -0.61 -35.86 -5.99
N ALA A 552 -1.10 -35.80 -4.75
CA ALA A 552 -1.45 -36.99 -3.96
C ALA A 552 -2.96 -37.30 -3.94
N CYS A 553 -3.80 -36.30 -4.22
CA CYS A 553 -5.26 -36.40 -4.20
C CYS A 553 -5.90 -35.62 -5.37
N CYS A 554 -5.61 -34.33 -5.50
CA CYS A 554 -6.40 -33.41 -6.32
C CYS A 554 -6.20 -33.51 -7.85
N THR A 555 -5.20 -34.25 -8.32
CA THR A 555 -5.04 -34.53 -9.75
C THR A 555 -6.01 -35.63 -10.15
N CYS A 556 -6.70 -35.47 -11.29
CA CYS A 556 -7.70 -36.38 -11.85
C CYS A 556 -8.80 -36.96 -10.92
N GLY A 557 -9.03 -36.37 -9.75
CA GLY A 557 -10.00 -36.88 -8.76
C GLY A 557 -9.49 -38.08 -7.95
N GLY A 558 -8.17 -38.17 -7.77
CA GLY A 558 -7.54 -39.10 -6.84
C GLY A 558 -6.09 -39.42 -7.23
N GLY A 559 -5.10 -38.69 -6.74
CA GLY A 559 -3.69 -39.15 -6.68
C GLY A 559 -3.04 -39.70 -7.97
N GLN A 560 -2.76 -41.01 -7.99
CA GLN A 560 -1.98 -41.69 -9.03
C GLN A 560 -2.86 -42.37 -10.08
N TYR A 561 -2.49 -42.18 -11.36
CA TYR A 561 -3.04 -42.96 -12.47
C TYR A 561 -2.69 -44.45 -12.34
N ILE A 562 -3.72 -45.30 -12.28
CA ILE A 562 -3.61 -46.73 -12.53
C ILE A 562 -3.55 -46.95 -14.04
N VAL A 563 -2.47 -47.56 -14.52
CA VAL A 563 -2.42 -48.15 -15.86
C VAL A 563 -2.98 -49.56 -15.75
N THR A 564 -4.22 -49.75 -16.21
CA THR A 564 -4.95 -51.02 -16.28
C THR A 564 -4.63 -51.78 -17.57
#